data_AF-A0A1S1Y7Q4-F1
#
_entry.id   AF-A0A1S1Y7Q4-F1
#
_cell.length_a   1.000
_cell.length_b   1.000
_cell.length_c   1.000
_cell.angle_alpha   90.00
_cell.angle_beta   90.00
_cell.angle_gamma   90.00
#
_symmetry.space_group_name_H-M   'P 1'
#
loop_
_entity.id
_entity.type
_entity.pdbx_description
1 polymer ?
#
loop_
_entity_poly.entity_id
_entity_poly.type
_entity_poly.pdbx_seq_one_letter_code
_entity_poly.pdbx_strand_id
1 'polypeptide(L)'
;MEPYVAAAHACLLPIGQPWMIDQVDRLESLQAVTWPDDVMQHEPSCSSIFQSYTSAAATHAVALVAEAALNLLDGKIKRPNVQHWIRGQAFLDAQRPGLNLREWAIAAAPFDGISFETVYE
;
A
#
# COMPACT_ATOMS: atom_id res chain seq x y z
N MET A 1 -2.82 -1.01 3.24
CA MET A 1 -3.61 -0.08 2.41
C MET A 1 -3.40 1.31 2.96
N GLU A 2 -3.15 2.28 2.10
CA GLU A 2 -2.98 3.67 2.48
C GLU A 2 -4.31 4.44 2.41
N PRO A 3 -4.42 5.60 3.09
CA PRO A 3 -5.60 6.46 3.01
C PRO A 3 -6.06 6.75 1.57
N TYR A 4 -7.38 6.94 1.38
CA TYR A 4 -8.04 7.06 0.07
C TYR A 4 -7.89 5.85 -0.85
N VAL A 5 -7.23 4.78 -0.38
CA VAL A 5 -6.66 3.72 -1.22
C VAL A 5 -5.77 4.32 -2.32
N ALA A 6 -5.00 5.35 -1.96
CA ALA A 6 -3.97 5.91 -2.81
C ALA A 6 -2.88 4.87 -3.14
N ALA A 7 -2.68 3.91 -2.25
CA ALA A 7 -1.89 2.73 -2.52
C ALA A 7 -2.38 1.50 -1.75
N ALA A 8 -2.08 0.33 -2.31
CA ALA A 8 -2.25 -0.96 -1.68
C ALA A 8 -0.97 -1.79 -1.85
N HIS A 9 -0.64 -2.55 -0.81
CA HIS A 9 0.57 -3.36 -0.75
C HIS A 9 0.23 -4.75 -0.25
N ALA A 10 0.75 -5.76 -0.93
CA ALA A 10 0.72 -7.14 -0.49
C ALA A 10 2.16 -7.58 -0.22
N CYS A 11 2.51 -7.75 1.05
CA CYS A 11 3.80 -8.26 1.47
C CYS A 11 3.74 -9.80 1.48
N LEU A 12 4.51 -10.44 0.61
CA LEU A 12 4.46 -11.89 0.43
C LEU A 12 5.72 -12.51 1.01
N LEU A 13 5.53 -13.29 2.07
CA LEU A 13 6.60 -13.98 2.78
C LEU A 13 6.41 -15.49 2.64
N PRO A 14 7.30 -16.20 1.93
CA PRO A 14 7.33 -17.65 1.96
C PRO A 14 7.55 -18.19 3.38
N ILE A 15 7.15 -19.44 3.63
CA ILE A 15 7.35 -20.10 4.93
C ILE A 15 8.81 -20.00 5.37
N GLY A 16 9.01 -19.64 6.64
CA GLY A 16 10.33 -19.53 7.26
C GLY A 16 11.04 -18.19 7.03
N GLN A 17 10.45 -17.27 6.25
CA GLN A 17 10.97 -15.92 6.07
C GLN A 17 10.31 -14.96 7.06
N PRO A 18 11.09 -14.24 7.89
CA PRO A 18 10.54 -13.27 8.83
C PRO A 18 10.10 -11.99 8.12
N TRP A 19 9.11 -11.29 8.70
CA TRP A 19 8.81 -9.90 8.33
C TRP A 19 9.97 -8.99 8.73
N MET A 20 10.38 -9.04 9.99
CA MET A 20 11.45 -8.20 10.52
C MET A 20 12.81 -8.76 10.11
N ILE A 21 13.60 -7.96 9.38
CA ILE A 21 15.02 -8.22 9.11
C ILE A 21 15.82 -7.26 10.00
N ASP A 22 16.83 -7.76 10.71
CA ASP A 22 17.66 -6.98 11.62
C ASP A 22 16.89 -6.14 12.67
N GLN A 23 15.73 -6.64 13.13
CA GLN A 23 14.83 -5.95 14.07
C GLN A 23 14.25 -4.63 13.55
N VAL A 24 14.23 -4.41 12.23
CA VAL A 24 13.64 -3.21 11.62
C VAL A 24 12.26 -3.53 11.04
N ASP A 25 11.24 -2.77 11.45
CA ASP A 25 9.92 -2.80 10.83
C ASP A 25 9.91 -1.83 9.65
N ARG A 26 9.78 -2.37 8.45
CA ARG A 26 9.81 -1.59 7.21
C ARG A 26 8.44 -1.08 6.79
N LEU A 27 7.38 -1.32 7.58
CA LEU A 27 6.01 -0.93 7.22
C LEU A 27 5.89 0.54 6.76
N GLU A 28 6.54 1.47 7.47
CA GLU A 28 6.50 2.89 7.11
C GLU A 28 7.28 3.24 5.84
N SER A 29 8.33 2.47 5.52
CA SER A 29 9.09 2.67 4.28
C SER A 29 8.28 2.29 3.03
N LEU A 30 7.25 1.45 3.20
CA LEU A 30 6.34 1.06 2.11
C LEU A 30 5.31 2.13 1.78
N GLN A 31 5.22 3.22 2.55
CA GLN A 31 4.29 4.30 2.24
C GLN A 31 4.69 4.97 0.92
N ALA A 32 3.79 4.95 -0.05
CA ALA A 32 3.91 5.53 -1.38
C ALA A 32 3.65 7.04 -1.37
N VAL A 33 2.90 7.53 -0.39
CA VAL A 33 2.55 8.95 -0.25
C VAL A 33 3.07 9.49 1.08
N THR A 34 3.47 10.75 1.08
CA THR A 34 3.76 11.49 2.33
C THR A 34 2.45 11.96 2.94
N TRP A 35 2.02 11.30 4.02
CA TRP A 35 0.75 11.57 4.68
C TRP A 35 0.88 12.64 5.78
N PRO A 36 0.03 13.67 5.77
CA PRO A 36 -0.13 14.53 6.94
C PRO A 36 -0.94 13.83 8.05
N ASP A 37 -0.70 14.22 9.29
CA ASP A 37 -1.21 13.54 10.50
C ASP A 37 -2.75 13.53 10.61
N ASP A 38 -3.43 14.46 9.93
CA ASP A 38 -4.87 14.67 9.99
C ASP A 38 -5.67 13.87 8.94
N VAL A 39 -5.00 13.02 8.14
CA VAL A 39 -5.69 12.18 7.14
C VAL A 39 -6.42 11.00 7.80
N MET A 40 -5.90 10.54 8.93
CA MET A 40 -6.53 9.49 9.73
C MET A 40 -7.55 10.13 10.67
N GLN A 41 -8.82 9.77 10.53
CA GLN A 41 -9.88 10.31 11.39
C GLN A 41 -10.03 9.43 12.62
N HIS A 42 -9.84 10.03 13.80
CA HIS A 42 -10.05 9.37 15.07
C HIS A 42 -11.47 9.64 15.56
N GLU A 43 -12.26 8.57 15.70
CA GLU A 43 -13.59 8.70 16.28
C GLU A 43 -13.48 8.79 17.81
N PRO A 44 -14.02 9.86 18.43
CA PRO A 44 -14.05 9.96 19.88
C PRO A 44 -14.86 8.77 20.45
N SER A 45 -14.34 8.18 21.54
CA SER A 45 -14.96 7.12 22.35
C SER A 45 -14.82 5.66 21.90
N CYS A 46 -14.43 5.33 20.67
CA CYS A 46 -14.25 3.93 20.25
C CYS A 46 -12.80 3.52 19.93
N SER A 47 -11.83 4.43 20.11
CA SER A 47 -10.42 4.23 19.72
C SER A 47 -10.25 3.73 18.28
N SER A 48 -11.25 3.95 17.43
CA SER A 48 -11.24 3.50 16.04
C SER A 48 -10.62 4.60 15.19
N ILE A 49 -9.84 4.17 14.20
CA ILE A 49 -9.19 5.05 13.25
C ILE A 49 -9.77 4.73 11.87
N PHE A 50 -10.35 5.72 11.22
CA PHE A 50 -10.93 5.59 9.89
C PHE A 50 -10.03 6.22 8.84
N GLN A 51 -9.95 5.53 7.71
CA GLN A 51 -9.41 6.07 6.46
C GLN A 51 -10.59 6.36 5.55
N SER A 52 -10.61 7.54 4.93
CA SER A 52 -11.59 7.81 3.89
C SER A 52 -11.28 6.92 2.68
N TYR A 53 -12.27 6.18 2.18
CA TYR A 53 -12.20 5.44 0.92
C TYR A 53 -13.60 5.05 0.45
N THR A 54 -13.75 4.75 -0.84
CA THR A 54 -14.96 4.15 -1.39
C THR A 54 -14.85 2.63 -1.45
N SER A 55 -15.98 1.92 -1.48
CA SER A 55 -16.00 0.47 -1.67
C SER A 55 -15.32 0.05 -2.99
N ALA A 56 -15.50 0.83 -4.04
CA ALA A 56 -14.82 0.63 -5.32
C ALA A 56 -13.30 0.74 -5.18
N ALA A 57 -12.81 1.77 -4.47
CA ALA A 57 -11.38 1.93 -4.19
C ALA A 57 -10.82 0.75 -3.38
N ALA A 58 -11.52 0.34 -2.31
CA ALA A 58 -11.13 -0.81 -1.49
C ALA A 58 -11.07 -2.12 -2.30
N THR A 59 -11.93 -2.27 -3.31
CA THR A 59 -11.95 -3.47 -4.18
C THR A 59 -10.63 -3.67 -4.93
N HIS A 60 -9.92 -2.60 -5.30
CA HIS A 60 -8.59 -2.72 -5.91
C HIS A 60 -7.57 -3.35 -4.96
N ALA A 61 -7.58 -2.94 -3.68
CA ALA A 61 -6.71 -3.52 -2.66
C ALA A 61 -7.05 -4.99 -2.40
N VAL A 62 -8.35 -5.32 -2.33
CA VAL A 62 -8.83 -6.71 -2.17
C VAL A 62 -8.38 -7.58 -3.33
N ALA A 63 -8.55 -7.11 -4.57
CA ALA A 63 -8.13 -7.85 -5.77
C ALA A 63 -6.62 -8.10 -5.78
N LEU A 64 -5.81 -7.08 -5.48
CA LEU A 64 -4.35 -7.21 -5.36
C LEU A 64 -3.98 -8.29 -4.33
N VAL A 65 -4.52 -8.19 -3.11
CA VAL A 65 -4.18 -9.11 -2.02
C VAL A 65 -4.66 -10.54 -2.31
N ALA A 66 -5.84 -10.70 -2.91
CA ALA A 66 -6.36 -12.01 -3.29
C ALA A 66 -5.45 -12.72 -4.30
N GLU A 67 -5.08 -12.04 -5.39
CA GLU A 67 -4.16 -12.60 -6.39
C GLU A 67 -2.76 -12.88 -5.81
N ALA A 68 -2.26 -11.97 -4.98
CA ALA A 68 -0.97 -12.11 -4.32
C ALA A 68 -0.97 -13.34 -3.37
N ALA A 69 -2.05 -13.54 -2.61
CA ALA A 69 -2.23 -14.69 -1.73
C ALA A 69 -2.32 -16.00 -2.51
N LEU A 70 -3.07 -16.04 -3.62
CA LEU A 70 -3.13 -17.21 -4.50
C LEU A 70 -1.73 -17.57 -5.05
N ASN A 71 -0.96 -16.58 -5.50
CA ASN A 71 0.40 -16.83 -5.98
C ASN A 71 1.34 -17.37 -4.90
N LEU A 72 1.16 -16.94 -3.64
CA LEU A 72 1.90 -17.47 -2.50
C LEU A 72 1.51 -18.92 -2.19
N LEU A 73 0.20 -19.22 -2.17
CA LEU A 73 -0.34 -20.56 -1.92
C LEU A 73 0.05 -21.57 -3.01
N ASP A 74 0.07 -21.13 -4.27
CA ASP A 74 0.54 -21.92 -5.42
C ASP A 74 2.07 -22.14 -5.42
N GLY A 75 2.78 -21.53 -4.46
CA GLY A 75 4.23 -21.61 -4.35
C GLY A 75 4.96 -20.90 -5.48
N LYS A 76 4.33 -19.95 -6.19
CA LYS A 76 4.97 -19.15 -7.24
C LYS A 76 5.94 -18.12 -6.66
N ILE A 77 5.68 -17.66 -5.44
CA ILE A 77 6.58 -16.76 -4.70
C ILE A 77 7.66 -17.58 -4.00
N LYS A 78 8.92 -17.43 -4.44
CA LYS A 78 10.08 -18.16 -3.91
C LYS A 78 10.96 -17.34 -2.97
N ARG A 79 10.85 -16.02 -3.04
CA ARG A 79 11.61 -15.06 -2.22
C ARG A 79 10.65 -13.98 -1.71
N PRO A 80 10.91 -13.41 -0.53
CA PRO A 80 10.15 -12.26 -0.04
C PRO A 80 10.06 -11.15 -1.09
N ASN A 81 8.85 -10.68 -1.37
CA ASN A 81 8.61 -9.52 -2.23
C ASN A 81 7.40 -8.73 -1.75
N VAL A 82 7.28 -7.50 -2.23
CA VAL A 82 6.11 -6.66 -2.01
C VAL A 82 5.50 -6.34 -3.36
N GLN A 83 4.23 -6.67 -3.52
CA GLN A 83 3.44 -6.23 -4.67
C GLN A 83 2.74 -4.93 -4.32
N HIS A 84 2.91 -3.92 -5.16
CA HIS A 84 2.33 -2.61 -4.98
C HIS A 84 1.28 -2.35 -6.06
N TRP A 85 0.25 -1.61 -5.69
CA TRP A 85 -0.59 -0.86 -6.60
C TRP A 85 -0.71 0.56 -6.07
N ILE A 86 -0.37 1.56 -6.88
CA ILE A 86 -0.22 2.96 -6.47
C ILE A 86 -0.96 3.85 -7.46
N ARG A 87 -1.77 4.78 -6.95
CA ARG A 87 -2.47 5.82 -7.74
C ARG A 87 -1.51 6.95 -8.12
N GLY A 88 -1.73 7.55 -9.28
CA GLY A 88 -0.92 8.68 -9.71
C GLY A 88 -1.32 10.01 -9.08
N GLN A 89 -0.56 11.05 -9.43
CA GLN A 89 -0.64 12.36 -8.78
C GLN A 89 -2.01 13.01 -8.98
N ALA A 90 -2.61 12.87 -10.17
CA ALA A 90 -3.93 13.42 -10.46
C ALA A 90 -5.03 12.90 -9.51
N PHE A 91 -4.94 11.63 -9.08
CA PHE A 91 -5.86 11.09 -8.08
C PHE A 91 -5.62 11.72 -6.71
N LEU A 92 -4.36 11.86 -6.28
CA LEU A 92 -4.01 12.46 -5.00
C LEU A 92 -4.51 13.92 -4.91
N ASP A 93 -4.26 14.70 -5.95
CA ASP A 93 -4.69 16.10 -6.05
C ASP A 93 -6.22 16.25 -5.93
N ALA A 94 -6.97 15.28 -6.48
CA ALA A 94 -8.43 15.25 -6.41
C ALA A 94 -8.97 14.87 -5.01
N GLN A 95 -8.22 14.09 -4.23
CA GLN A 95 -8.61 13.75 -2.86
C GLN A 95 -8.27 14.89 -1.89
N ARG A 96 -7.04 15.41 -1.98
CA ARG A 96 -6.57 16.50 -1.12
C ARG A 96 -5.36 17.21 -1.75
N PRO A 97 -5.41 18.55 -1.92
CA PRO A 97 -4.26 19.33 -2.36
C PRO A 97 -3.04 19.16 -1.43
N GLY A 98 -1.84 19.06 -2.02
CA GLY A 98 -0.58 19.00 -1.30
C GLY A 98 -0.11 17.60 -0.89
N LEU A 99 -0.85 16.55 -1.24
CA LEU A 99 -0.36 15.17 -1.15
C LEU A 99 0.69 14.93 -2.24
N ASN A 100 1.80 14.29 -1.86
CA ASN A 100 2.91 14.01 -2.78
C ASN A 100 3.30 12.54 -2.71
N LEU A 101 3.57 11.94 -3.87
CA LEU A 101 4.23 10.64 -3.95
C LEU A 101 5.65 10.75 -3.37
N ARG A 102 6.07 9.71 -2.64
CA ARG A 102 7.46 9.54 -2.21
C ARG A 102 8.34 9.24 -3.42
N GLU A 103 9.64 9.51 -3.28
CA GLU A 103 10.64 9.35 -4.36
C GLU A 103 10.57 7.98 -5.03
N TRP A 104 10.49 6.90 -4.26
CA TRP A 104 10.42 5.53 -4.78
C TRP A 104 9.12 5.23 -5.56
N ALA A 105 8.03 5.95 -5.28
CA ALA A 105 6.72 5.78 -5.88
C ALA A 105 6.42 6.78 -7.00
N ILE A 106 7.34 7.71 -7.29
CA ILE A 106 7.11 8.82 -8.22
C ILE A 106 6.78 8.35 -9.65
N ALA A 107 7.21 7.15 -10.02
CA ALA A 107 6.88 6.51 -11.30
C ALA A 107 5.37 6.30 -11.50
N ALA A 108 4.56 6.30 -10.43
CA ALA A 108 3.10 6.22 -10.52
C ALA A 108 2.45 7.53 -10.99
N ALA A 109 3.13 8.67 -10.88
CA ALA A 109 2.57 10.00 -11.10
C ALA A 109 1.76 10.17 -12.42
N PRO A 110 2.21 9.66 -13.58
CA PRO A 110 1.50 9.88 -14.85
C PRO A 110 0.33 8.89 -15.10
N PHE A 111 0.08 7.92 -14.22
CA PHE A 111 -0.94 6.89 -14.41
C PHE A 111 -2.16 7.12 -13.51
N ASP A 112 -3.32 6.57 -13.84
CA ASP A 112 -4.44 6.53 -12.87
C ASP A 112 -4.11 5.56 -11.71
N GLY A 113 -3.48 4.43 -12.04
CA GLY A 113 -2.80 3.57 -11.09
C GLY A 113 -1.89 2.58 -11.80
N ILE A 114 -0.80 2.20 -11.14
CA ILE A 114 0.20 1.26 -11.65
C ILE A 114 0.46 0.14 -10.64
N SER A 115 0.67 -1.08 -11.13
CA SER A 115 1.13 -2.21 -10.33
C SER A 115 2.55 -2.59 -10.69
N PHE A 116 3.36 -2.88 -9.67
CA PHE A 116 4.71 -3.40 -9.82
C PHE A 116 5.14 -4.14 -8.55
N GLU A 117 6.24 -4.88 -8.64
CA GLU A 117 6.81 -5.63 -7.52
C GLU A 117 8.20 -5.10 -7.16
N THR A 118 8.53 -5.19 -5.87
CA THR A 118 9.87 -4.91 -5.35
C THR A 118 10.36 -6.09 -4.52
N VAL A 119 11.67 -6.30 -4.49
CA VAL A 119 12.27 -7.29 -3.59
C VAL A 119 12.15 -6.77 -2.16
N TYR A 120 11.79 -7.65 -1.24
CA TYR A 120 11.82 -7.34 0.18
C TYR A 120 13.22 -7.68 0.73
N GLU A 121 14.06 -6.65 0.87
CA GLU A 121 15.42 -6.69 1.44
C GLU A 121 15.47 -5.98 2.81
#